data_AF-A0A0N0ZVE9-F1
#
_entry.id   AF-A0A0N0ZVE9-F1
#
_cell.length_a   1.000
_cell.length_b   1.000
_cell.length_c   1.000
_cell.angle_alpha   90.00
_cell.angle_beta   90.00
_cell.angle_gamma   90.00
#
_symmetry.space_group_name_H-M   'P 1'
#
loop_
_entity.id
_entity.type
_entity.pdbx_description
1 polymer ?
#
loop_
_entity_poly.entity_id
_entity_poly.type
_entity_poly.pdbx_seq_one_letter_code
_entity_poly.pdbx_strand_id
1 'polypeptide(L)'
;GGSDRFKYYSSFGTFEQESIYRNSDFKRFSASTKLEYKATDRLTINTDIQVANTTTRTLPNGGAYANPVLSQYFTSPLEPAYNADGSIYLGSVDDGTYGGLPISGIFNPAAILAYNKNKANSTRIFGNVGIGYNILKGLNYRLNIAPEYVITEED
;
A
#
# COMPACT_ATOMS: atom_id res chain seq x y z
N GLY A 1 23.89 9.08 14.16
CA GLY A 1 24.95 9.68 14.99
C GLY A 1 25.47 8.66 15.98
N GLY A 2 26.38 9.04 16.87
CA GLY A 2 26.85 8.12 17.91
C GLY A 2 28.20 8.50 18.52
N SER A 3 28.63 7.67 19.48
CA SER A 3 29.96 7.63 20.10
C SER A 3 30.57 6.23 19.92
N ASP A 4 31.75 5.99 20.47
CA ASP A 4 32.50 4.72 20.33
C ASP A 4 31.73 3.48 20.80
N ARG A 5 30.83 3.66 21.79
CA ARG A 5 30.05 2.60 22.42
C ARG A 5 28.57 2.58 22.04
N PHE A 6 28.05 3.65 21.45
CA PHE A 6 26.63 3.74 21.12
C PHE A 6 26.41 4.42 19.78
N LYS A 7 25.76 3.75 18.85
CA LYS A 7 25.36 4.33 17.56
C LYS A 7 23.86 4.25 17.42
N TYR A 8 23.29 5.30 16.84
CA TYR A 8 21.88 5.37 16.57
C TYR A 8 21.61 6.00 15.21
N TYR A 9 20.56 5.53 14.59
CA TYR A 9 20.01 6.06 13.35
C TYR A 9 18.49 6.06 13.46
N SER A 10 17.86 7.16 13.10
CA SER A 10 16.41 7.24 12.99
C SER A 10 16.06 7.95 11.69
N SER A 11 15.04 7.46 11.02
CA SER A 11 14.48 8.09 9.83
C SER A 11 12.97 7.93 9.80
N PHE A 12 12.31 8.89 9.18
CA PHE A 12 10.91 8.84 8.84
C PHE A 12 10.74 9.33 7.41
N GLY A 13 9.68 8.91 6.75
CA GLY A 13 9.41 9.31 5.38
C GLY A 13 7.97 9.01 4.97
N THR A 14 7.44 9.88 4.12
CA THR A 14 6.21 9.62 3.38
C THR A 14 6.56 9.33 1.92
N PHE A 15 5.74 8.53 1.27
CA PHE A 15 5.81 8.26 -0.15
C PHE A 15 4.39 8.25 -0.70
N GLU A 16 4.15 9.00 -1.76
CA GLU A 16 2.85 9.08 -2.43
C GLU A 16 3.07 8.83 -3.93
N GLN A 17 2.26 7.94 -4.48
CA GLN A 17 2.24 7.60 -5.89
C GLN A 17 0.81 7.68 -6.38
N GLU A 18 0.56 8.63 -7.28
CA GLU A 18 -0.71 8.75 -7.98
C GLU A 18 -0.69 7.89 -9.25
N SER A 19 -1.82 7.25 -9.55
CA SER A 19 -2.03 6.60 -10.84
C SER A 19 -2.50 7.60 -11.88
N ILE A 20 -2.35 7.24 -13.15
CA ILE A 20 -3.01 7.95 -14.26
C ILE A 20 -4.54 7.84 -14.19
N TYR A 21 -5.07 6.83 -13.48
CA TYR A 21 -6.50 6.67 -13.24
C TYR A 21 -6.90 7.22 -11.87
N ARG A 22 -8.02 7.94 -11.83
CA ARG A 22 -8.62 8.42 -10.57
C ARG A 22 -8.98 7.24 -9.67
N ASN A 23 -8.94 7.46 -8.36
CA ASN A 23 -9.22 6.43 -7.35
C ASN A 23 -8.31 5.20 -7.47
N SER A 24 -7.08 5.39 -7.94
CA SER A 24 -5.99 4.43 -7.84
C SER A 24 -4.73 5.18 -7.43
N ASP A 25 -4.18 4.80 -6.28
CA ASP A 25 -2.97 5.42 -5.74
C ASP A 25 -2.41 4.58 -4.61
N PHE A 26 -1.19 4.89 -4.23
CA PHE A 26 -0.49 4.28 -3.12
C PHE A 26 0.13 5.36 -2.24
N LYS A 27 -0.11 5.25 -0.94
CA LYS A 27 0.49 6.12 0.07
C LYS A 27 1.17 5.26 1.12
N ARG A 28 2.37 5.64 1.53
CA ARG A 28 3.13 4.97 2.59
C ARG A 28 3.76 5.97 3.54
N PHE A 29 3.44 5.84 4.80
CA PHE A 29 4.24 6.37 5.89
C PHE A 29 5.20 5.29 6.39
N SER A 30 6.44 5.66 6.68
CA SER A 30 7.44 4.76 7.23
C SER A 30 8.32 5.45 8.26
N ALA A 31 8.68 4.72 9.30
CA ALA A 31 9.65 5.12 10.29
C ALA A 31 10.55 3.95 10.64
N SER A 32 11.84 4.22 10.85
CA SER A 32 12.80 3.20 11.29
C SER A 32 13.76 3.78 12.32
N THR A 33 14.07 3.01 13.34
CA THR A 33 15.11 3.32 14.32
C THR A 33 16.04 2.13 14.50
N LYS A 34 17.33 2.39 14.35
CA LYS A 34 18.42 1.42 14.49
C LYS A 34 19.34 1.86 15.61
N LEU A 35 19.67 0.93 16.51
CA LEU A 35 20.53 1.14 17.67
C LEU A 35 21.61 0.06 17.69
N GLU A 36 22.85 0.44 17.96
CA GLU A 36 23.96 -0.46 18.26
C GLU A 36 24.58 0.01 19.57
N TYR A 37 24.66 -0.90 20.54
CA TYR A 37 25.23 -0.64 21.85
C TYR A 37 26.29 -1.68 22.19
N LYS A 38 27.53 -1.23 22.37
CA LYS A 38 28.62 -2.04 22.92
C LYS A 38 28.55 -1.98 24.45
N ALA A 39 27.81 -2.91 25.04
CA ALA A 39 27.67 -3.02 26.48
C ALA A 39 29.01 -3.31 27.17
N THR A 40 29.87 -4.10 26.53
CA THR A 40 31.27 -4.35 26.93
C THR A 40 32.13 -4.53 25.68
N ASP A 41 33.45 -4.70 25.84
CA ASP A 41 34.35 -5.02 24.72
C ASP A 41 34.06 -6.39 24.07
N ARG A 42 33.25 -7.24 24.75
CA ARG A 42 32.85 -8.57 24.28
C ARG A 42 31.37 -8.67 23.94
N LEU A 43 30.52 -7.79 24.45
CA LEU A 43 29.06 -7.86 24.28
C LEU A 43 28.55 -6.66 23.48
N THR A 44 27.92 -6.94 22.34
CA THR A 44 27.24 -5.95 21.50
C THR A 44 25.77 -6.32 21.36
N ILE A 45 24.88 -5.34 21.53
CA ILE A 45 23.45 -5.47 21.31
C ILE A 45 23.08 -4.54 20.17
N ASN A 46 22.30 -5.06 19.22
CA ASN A 46 21.84 -4.28 18.08
C ASN A 46 20.34 -4.47 17.92
N THR A 47 19.64 -3.37 17.64
CA THR A 47 18.18 -3.35 17.51
C THR A 47 17.79 -2.55 16.27
N ASP A 48 16.83 -3.05 15.50
CA ASP A 48 16.20 -2.35 14.39
C ASP A 48 14.68 -2.49 14.52
N ILE A 49 13.99 -1.37 14.62
CA ILE A 49 12.53 -1.31 14.71
C ILE A 49 12.04 -0.49 13.53
N GLN A 50 11.16 -1.08 12.73
CA GLN A 50 10.57 -0.47 11.56
C GLN A 50 9.06 -0.51 11.66
N VAL A 51 8.41 0.61 11.38
CA VAL A 51 6.96 0.73 11.30
C VAL A 51 6.62 1.30 9.94
N ALA A 52 5.64 0.70 9.27
CA ALA A 52 5.09 1.23 8.04
C ALA A 52 3.57 1.12 8.06
N ASN A 53 2.91 2.16 7.55
CA ASN A 53 1.49 2.12 7.24
C ASN A 53 1.33 2.46 5.76
N THR A 54 0.55 1.66 5.05
CA THR A 54 0.25 1.84 3.64
C THR A 54 -1.24 1.93 3.40
N THR A 55 -1.67 2.87 2.59
CA THR A 55 -3.01 2.89 1.99
C THR A 55 -2.86 2.66 0.50
N THR A 56 -3.57 1.67 -0.01
CA THR A 56 -3.59 1.33 -1.44
C THR A 56 -5.01 1.42 -1.95
N ARG A 57 -5.24 2.20 -3.00
CA ARG A 57 -6.47 2.14 -3.80
C ARG A 57 -6.19 1.44 -5.12
N THR A 58 -6.92 0.36 -5.39
CA THR A 58 -6.71 -0.48 -6.58
C THR A 58 -7.86 -0.33 -7.57
N LEU A 59 -7.56 -0.49 -8.84
CA LEU A 59 -8.59 -0.69 -9.85
C LEU A 59 -9.12 -2.12 -9.77
N PRO A 60 -10.37 -2.38 -10.18
CA PRO A 60 -10.89 -3.73 -10.36
C PRO A 60 -9.98 -4.57 -11.27
N ASN A 61 -10.08 -5.90 -11.21
CA ASN A 61 -9.26 -6.80 -12.03
C ASN A 61 -9.31 -6.43 -13.53
N GLY A 62 -8.19 -6.56 -14.25
CA GLY A 62 -8.05 -6.13 -15.66
C GLY A 62 -9.00 -6.82 -16.65
N GLY A 63 -9.52 -8.00 -16.33
CA GLY A 63 -10.53 -8.69 -17.14
C GLY A 63 -11.98 -8.31 -16.80
N ALA A 64 -12.21 -7.47 -15.79
CA ALA A 64 -13.56 -7.05 -15.41
C ALA A 64 -14.04 -5.92 -16.32
N TYR A 65 -15.28 -5.99 -16.81
CA TYR A 65 -15.92 -4.85 -17.50
C TYR A 65 -16.05 -3.61 -16.61
N ALA A 66 -15.89 -3.76 -15.29
CA ALA A 66 -15.79 -2.68 -14.32
C ALA A 66 -14.37 -2.12 -14.14
N ASN A 67 -13.40 -2.49 -14.98
CA ASN A 67 -12.06 -1.90 -14.97
C ASN A 67 -11.98 -0.75 -16.00
N PRO A 68 -11.53 0.46 -15.61
CA PRO A 68 -11.54 1.63 -16.50
C PRO A 68 -10.53 1.53 -17.65
N VAL A 69 -9.47 0.73 -17.49
CA VAL A 69 -8.49 0.43 -18.54
C VAL A 69 -9.11 -0.41 -19.65
N LEU A 70 -9.95 -1.38 -19.29
CA LEU A 70 -10.61 -2.25 -20.26
C LEU A 70 -11.81 -1.53 -20.87
N SER A 71 -12.67 -0.93 -20.05
CA SER A 71 -13.94 -0.37 -20.51
C SER A 71 -13.77 0.73 -21.56
N GLN A 72 -12.71 1.55 -21.47
CA GLN A 72 -12.43 2.58 -22.48
C GLN A 72 -12.26 2.02 -23.92
N TYR A 73 -11.86 0.76 -24.10
CA TYR A 73 -11.70 0.14 -25.42
C TYR A 73 -13.01 -0.42 -25.99
N PHE A 74 -14.02 -0.62 -25.13
CA PHE A 74 -15.32 -1.16 -25.51
C PHE A 74 -16.42 -0.08 -25.53
N THR A 75 -16.22 1.05 -24.84
CA THR A 75 -17.12 2.20 -24.88
C THR A 75 -17.01 2.95 -26.20
N SER A 76 -18.16 3.28 -26.79
CA SER A 76 -18.22 4.14 -27.97
C SER A 76 -18.24 5.63 -27.56
N PRO A 77 -17.56 6.53 -28.29
CA PRO A 77 -17.60 7.97 -28.02
C PRO A 77 -18.99 8.60 -28.24
N LEU A 78 -19.94 7.85 -28.81
CA LEU A 78 -21.34 8.26 -28.98
C LEU A 78 -22.19 7.98 -27.72
N GLU A 79 -21.66 7.23 -26.75
CA GLU A 79 -22.39 6.89 -25.53
C GLU A 79 -22.31 8.02 -24.50
N PRO A 80 -23.40 8.31 -23.77
CA PRO A 80 -23.40 9.38 -22.78
C PRO A 80 -22.59 8.99 -21.54
N ALA A 81 -21.65 9.85 -21.15
CA ALA A 81 -20.97 9.73 -19.85
C ALA A 81 -21.84 10.27 -18.69
N TYR A 82 -22.73 11.23 -18.98
CA TYR A 82 -23.60 11.91 -18.02
C TYR A 82 -25.02 12.04 -18.56
N ASN A 83 -25.99 12.08 -17.66
CA ASN A 83 -27.38 12.44 -17.94
C ASN A 83 -27.51 13.94 -18.24
N ALA A 84 -28.66 14.35 -18.77
CA ALA A 84 -28.95 15.76 -19.07
C ALA A 84 -28.94 16.67 -17.83
N ASP A 85 -29.19 16.12 -16.64
CA ASP A 85 -29.13 16.82 -15.35
C ASP A 85 -27.70 16.91 -14.76
N GLY A 86 -26.69 16.34 -15.45
CA GLY A 86 -25.29 16.33 -15.03
C GLY A 86 -24.90 15.17 -14.12
N SER A 87 -25.84 14.31 -13.70
CA SER A 87 -25.51 13.08 -12.97
C SER A 87 -24.79 12.05 -13.86
N ILE A 88 -24.01 11.15 -13.28
CA ILE A 88 -23.32 10.11 -14.06
C ILE A 88 -24.37 9.16 -14.67
N TYR A 89 -24.24 8.88 -15.96
CA TYR A 89 -25.12 7.92 -16.63
C TYR A 89 -24.76 6.49 -16.18
N LEU A 90 -25.62 5.86 -15.38
CA LEU A 90 -25.37 4.51 -14.85
C LEU A 90 -25.82 3.38 -15.78
N GLY A 91 -26.58 3.70 -16.81
CA GLY A 91 -27.13 2.74 -17.76
C GLY A 91 -28.60 2.94 -18.01
N SER A 92 -29.13 2.25 -19.02
CA SER A 92 -30.57 2.16 -19.21
C SER A 92 -31.15 1.35 -18.05
N VAL A 93 -32.20 1.87 -17.42
CA VAL A 93 -32.89 1.18 -16.32
C VAL A 93 -34.04 0.39 -16.93
N ASP A 94 -33.96 -0.93 -16.86
CA ASP A 94 -35.10 -1.82 -17.09
C ASP A 94 -35.30 -2.66 -15.81
N ASP A 95 -36.53 -2.71 -15.30
CA ASP A 95 -36.87 -3.42 -14.05
C ASP A 95 -36.01 -3.02 -12.83
N GLY A 96 -35.59 -1.74 -12.73
CA GLY A 96 -34.76 -1.27 -11.62
C GLY A 96 -33.31 -1.78 -11.63
N THR A 97 -32.90 -2.49 -12.69
CA THR A 97 -31.52 -2.93 -12.92
C THR A 97 -30.85 -2.05 -13.98
N TYR A 98 -29.59 -1.66 -13.73
CA TYR A 98 -28.81 -0.88 -14.68
C TYR A 98 -28.20 -1.81 -15.74
N GLY A 99 -28.63 -1.66 -16.99
CA GLY A 99 -28.17 -2.46 -18.13
C GLY A 99 -26.83 -2.02 -18.76
N GLY A 100 -26.11 -1.10 -18.12
CA GLY A 100 -24.88 -0.52 -18.68
C GLY A 100 -25.13 0.50 -19.80
N LEU A 101 -24.06 0.90 -20.48
CA LEU A 101 -24.12 1.85 -21.58
C LEU A 101 -24.94 1.31 -22.77
N PRO A 102 -25.67 2.17 -23.51
CA PRO A 102 -26.72 1.73 -24.43
C PRO A 102 -26.23 1.02 -25.71
N ILE A 103 -24.97 1.18 -26.09
CA ILE A 103 -24.36 0.56 -27.27
C ILE A 103 -23.46 -0.61 -26.86
N SER A 104 -22.55 -0.37 -25.91
CA SER A 104 -21.53 -1.33 -25.50
C SER A 104 -22.01 -2.32 -24.43
N GLY A 105 -23.07 -2.00 -23.69
CA GLY A 105 -23.62 -2.85 -22.63
C GLY A 105 -22.71 -2.99 -21.39
N ILE A 106 -21.61 -2.25 -21.32
CA ILE A 106 -20.67 -2.28 -20.19
C ILE A 106 -20.90 -1.12 -19.23
N PHE A 107 -20.22 -1.15 -18.08
CA PHE A 107 -20.27 -0.05 -17.13
C PHE A 107 -19.63 1.23 -17.69
N ASN A 108 -20.26 2.36 -17.41
CA ASN A 108 -19.73 3.68 -17.75
C ASN A 108 -18.36 3.90 -17.06
N PRO A 109 -17.27 4.19 -17.81
CA PRO A 109 -15.96 4.50 -17.23
C PRO A 109 -15.97 5.62 -16.19
N ALA A 110 -16.83 6.64 -16.36
CA ALA A 110 -16.99 7.72 -15.38
C ALA A 110 -17.61 7.20 -14.07
N ALA A 111 -18.55 6.26 -14.15
CA ALA A 111 -19.15 5.60 -12.99
C ALA A 111 -18.13 4.69 -12.28
N ILE A 112 -17.38 3.88 -13.04
CA ILE A 112 -16.30 3.03 -12.50
C ILE A 112 -15.32 3.89 -11.69
N LEU A 113 -14.83 4.98 -12.27
CA LEU A 113 -13.87 5.85 -11.60
C LEU A 113 -14.47 6.56 -10.39
N ALA A 114 -15.73 6.99 -10.43
CA ALA A 114 -16.38 7.69 -9.33
C ALA A 114 -16.73 6.78 -8.13
N TYR A 115 -17.13 5.53 -8.41
CA TYR A 115 -17.67 4.61 -7.40
C TYR A 115 -16.74 3.47 -7.00
N ASN A 116 -15.55 3.35 -7.62
CA ASN A 116 -14.55 2.39 -7.15
C ASN A 116 -14.08 2.76 -5.73
N LYS A 117 -14.30 1.83 -4.78
CA LYS A 117 -13.96 1.99 -3.37
C LYS A 117 -12.88 1.03 -2.88
N ASN A 118 -12.34 0.18 -3.76
CA ASN A 118 -11.35 -0.83 -3.40
C ASN A 118 -10.13 -0.17 -2.75
N LYS A 119 -10.07 -0.29 -1.42
CA LYS A 119 -9.05 0.34 -0.60
C LYS A 119 -8.59 -0.64 0.45
N ALA A 120 -7.28 -0.81 0.54
CA ALA A 120 -6.65 -1.60 1.59
C ALA A 120 -5.76 -0.69 2.43
N ASN A 121 -5.85 -0.82 3.76
CA ASN A 121 -4.91 -0.23 4.69
C ASN A 121 -4.11 -1.34 5.34
N SER A 122 -2.79 -1.27 5.27
CA SER A 122 -1.90 -2.27 5.87
C SER A 122 -0.93 -1.61 6.83
N THR A 123 -0.82 -2.16 8.04
CA THR A 123 0.16 -1.75 9.04
C THR A 123 1.13 -2.88 9.27
N ARG A 124 2.43 -2.58 9.15
CA ARG A 124 3.54 -3.50 9.41
C ARG A 124 4.42 -2.95 10.51
N ILE A 125 4.67 -3.78 11.52
CA ILE A 125 5.64 -3.54 12.58
C ILE A 125 6.65 -4.67 12.52
N PHE A 126 7.91 -4.32 12.31
CA PHE A 126 9.02 -5.25 12.27
C PHE A 126 10.03 -4.86 13.34
N GLY A 127 10.43 -5.83 14.16
CA GLY A 127 11.47 -5.67 15.15
C GLY A 127 12.59 -6.67 14.88
N ASN A 128 13.82 -6.29 15.18
CA ASN A 128 14.96 -7.17 15.17
C ASN A 128 15.85 -6.83 16.37
N VAL A 129 16.21 -7.83 17.16
CA VAL A 129 17.16 -7.72 18.26
C VAL A 129 18.25 -8.77 18.07
N GLY A 130 19.48 -8.32 17.95
CA GLY A 130 20.66 -9.15 17.88
C GLY A 130 21.56 -8.95 19.08
N ILE A 131 22.12 -10.05 19.58
CA ILE A 131 23.10 -10.07 20.66
C ILE A 131 24.34 -10.78 20.14
N GLY A 132 25.44 -10.04 20.03
CA GLY A 132 26.76 -10.55 19.68
C GLY A 132 27.64 -10.68 20.92
N TYR A 133 28.29 -11.83 21.08
CA TYR A 133 29.22 -12.08 22.18
C TYR A 133 30.53 -12.71 21.70
N ASN A 134 31.66 -12.06 22.02
CA ASN A 134 33.00 -12.55 21.72
C ASN A 134 33.46 -13.48 22.86
N ILE A 135 33.37 -14.80 22.65
CA ILE A 135 33.67 -15.80 23.67
C ILE A 135 35.19 -15.88 23.90
N LEU A 136 35.94 -16.06 22.80
CA LEU A 136 37.41 -16.14 22.77
C LEU A 136 37.93 -15.44 21.53
N LYS A 137 39.24 -15.19 21.45
CA LYS A 137 39.87 -14.62 20.25
C LYS A 137 39.63 -15.57 19.07
N GLY A 138 38.87 -15.12 18.07
CA GLY A 138 38.49 -15.91 16.91
C GLY A 138 37.18 -16.69 17.03
N LEU A 139 36.49 -16.63 18.18
CA LEU A 139 35.18 -17.27 18.39
C LEU A 139 34.13 -16.26 18.83
N ASN A 140 33.19 -15.95 17.93
CA ASN A 140 32.10 -15.01 18.16
C ASN A 140 30.76 -15.73 18.02
N TYR A 141 29.87 -15.52 18.98
CA TYR A 141 28.49 -15.99 18.92
C TYR A 141 27.56 -14.83 18.58
N ARG A 142 26.52 -15.09 17.78
CA ARG A 142 25.48 -14.11 17.48
C ARG A 142 24.10 -14.78 17.55
N LEU A 143 23.26 -14.26 18.42
CA LEU A 143 21.83 -14.57 18.49
C LEU A 143 21.06 -13.43 17.80
N ASN A 144 20.05 -13.74 16.99
CA ASN A 144 19.13 -12.75 16.43
C ASN A 144 17.69 -13.23 16.58
N ILE A 145 16.80 -12.32 16.94
CA ILE A 145 15.36 -12.55 17.07
C ILE A 145 14.65 -11.42 16.33
N ALA A 146 13.84 -11.76 15.33
CA ALA A 146 13.22 -10.78 14.45
C ALA A 146 11.70 -11.00 14.29
N PRO A 147 10.87 -10.57 15.26
CA PRO A 147 9.42 -10.68 15.13
C PRO A 147 8.86 -9.69 14.09
N GLU A 148 7.77 -10.12 13.45
CA GLU A 148 7.02 -9.30 12.50
C GLU A 148 5.53 -9.41 12.80
N TYR A 149 4.84 -8.28 12.69
CA TYR A 149 3.39 -8.18 12.76
C TYR A 149 2.87 -7.39 11.56
N VAL A 150 1.90 -7.96 10.85
CA VAL A 150 1.23 -7.34 9.71
C VAL A 150 -0.27 -7.50 9.87
N ILE A 151 -1.00 -6.40 9.72
CA ILE A 151 -2.46 -6.40 9.66
C ILE A 151 -2.89 -5.61 8.43
N THR A 152 -3.90 -6.13 7.72
CA THR A 152 -4.49 -5.48 6.55
C THR A 152 -6.00 -5.47 6.72
N GLU A 153 -6.59 -4.30 6.51
CA GLU A 153 -8.02 -4.05 6.52
C GLU A 153 -8.44 -3.58 5.13
N GLU A 154 -9.51 -4.16 4.59
CA GLU A 154 -10.06 -3.83 3.27
C GLU A 154 -11.47 -3.22 3.44
N ASP A 155 -11.72 -2.12 2.73
CA ASP A 155 -13.01 -1.43 2.62
C ASP A 155 -13.75 -1.82 1.32
#